data_AF-A0A934MKE5-F1
#
_entry.id   AF-A0A934MKE5-F1
#
_cell.length_a   1.000
_cell.length_b   1.000
_cell.length_c   1.000
_cell.angle_alpha   90.00
_cell.angle_beta   90.00
_cell.angle_gamma   90.00
#
_symmetry.space_group_name_H-M   'P 1'
#
loop_
_entity.id
_entity.type
_entity.pdbx_description
1 polymer ?
#
loop_
_entity_poly.entity_id
_entity_poly.type
_entity_poly.pdbx_seq_one_letter_code
_entity_poly.pdbx_strand_id
1 'polypeptide(L)'
;MLGDEECGACGKMALVPVEDRAAALTSGAAWLERLLALVLWGAAIGLGTNDMEWAASGAAGLILIVLLIVAQNKFAETRYRHQLTKLFKRGEDQLVEGLGIDHDEAIEVFQEGDKPLAYEMLREVGMLVRTDQLRMEQILLLQSFILRKDMDLMLEPLLTHRFSPDLVEYIGELAKVRKDLIKEKTFRYVLVHELQILHMEQGEQILARVAGAAVRMKRYVIMYPHLLVRYASKLPKDRFLRLCMILNSDRTRNWGEVGIEVYTVFNARYKHDPDFQSLGGMTFLADSTRYSRY
;
A
#
# COMPACT_ATOMS: atom_id res chain seq x y z
N MET A 1 11.59 -12.63 -15.57
CA MET A 1 10.21 -12.22 -15.26
C MET A 1 9.70 -12.83 -13.97
N LEU A 2 9.16 -11.96 -13.12
CA LEU A 2 8.43 -12.37 -11.93
C LEU A 2 7.08 -12.98 -12.31
N GLY A 3 6.99 -14.31 -12.27
CA GLY A 3 5.73 -15.04 -12.51
C GLY A 3 5.75 -15.98 -13.72
N ASP A 4 6.79 -15.91 -14.54
CA ASP A 4 6.97 -16.86 -15.64
C ASP A 4 7.45 -18.22 -15.14
N GLU A 5 7.12 -19.26 -15.90
CA GLU A 5 7.61 -20.62 -15.66
C GLU A 5 9.06 -20.80 -16.16
N GLU A 6 9.54 -19.88 -17.01
CA GLU A 6 10.84 -19.96 -17.66
C GLU A 6 11.76 -18.78 -17.29
N CYS A 7 13.03 -19.10 -17.05
CA CYS A 7 14.03 -18.07 -16.78
C CYS A 7 14.53 -17.45 -18.10
N GLY A 8 14.18 -16.19 -18.38
CA GLY A 8 14.64 -15.46 -19.58
C GLY A 8 16.17 -15.38 -19.76
N ALA A 9 16.96 -15.47 -18.68
CA ALA A 9 18.42 -15.44 -18.76
C ALA A 9 19.07 -16.81 -19.07
N CYS A 10 18.39 -17.94 -18.80
CA CYS A 10 19.01 -19.26 -18.93
C CYS A 10 18.11 -20.38 -19.50
N GLY A 11 16.87 -20.07 -19.89
CA GLY A 11 15.92 -20.98 -20.54
C GLY A 11 15.47 -22.18 -19.70
N LYS A 12 15.66 -22.13 -18.38
CA LYS A 12 15.26 -23.23 -17.48
C LYS A 12 13.80 -23.07 -17.06
N MET A 13 13.00 -24.12 -17.27
CA MET A 13 11.56 -24.19 -16.99
C MET A 13 11.18 -24.52 -15.53
N ALA A 14 12.15 -24.53 -14.62
CA ALA A 14 11.94 -24.95 -13.23
C ALA A 14 12.47 -23.90 -12.27
N LEU A 15 11.74 -22.79 -12.18
CA LEU A 15 11.98 -21.76 -11.19
C LEU A 15 11.50 -22.28 -9.83
N VAL A 16 12.45 -22.57 -8.93
CA VAL A 16 12.13 -23.00 -7.56
C VAL A 16 11.95 -21.75 -6.70
N PRO A 17 10.82 -21.60 -5.98
CA PRO A 17 10.61 -20.50 -5.04
C PRO A 17 11.77 -20.40 -4.05
N VAL A 18 12.24 -19.19 -3.80
CA VAL A 18 13.37 -18.95 -2.87
C VAL A 18 13.01 -19.42 -1.46
N GLU A 19 11.71 -19.36 -1.13
CA GLU A 19 11.11 -19.84 0.10
C GLU A 19 11.32 -21.35 0.29
N ASP A 20 11.08 -22.14 -0.75
CA ASP A 20 11.21 -23.60 -0.72
C ASP A 20 12.67 -24.02 -0.60
N ARG A 21 13.57 -23.29 -1.27
CA ARG A 21 15.01 -23.50 -1.16
C ARG A 21 15.53 -23.16 0.24
N ALA A 22 15.02 -22.10 0.87
CA ALA A 22 15.34 -21.76 2.25
C ALA A 22 14.76 -22.76 3.25
N ALA A 23 13.56 -23.29 3.01
CA ALA A 23 12.94 -24.35 3.83
C ALA A 23 13.72 -25.68 3.74
N ALA A 24 14.19 -26.05 2.55
CA ALA A 24 15.01 -27.25 2.35
C ALA A 24 16.37 -27.14 3.08
N LEU A 25 17.03 -25.99 3.02
CA LEU A 25 18.32 -25.76 3.69
C LEU A 25 18.19 -25.70 5.22
N THR A 26 17.10 -25.14 5.76
CA THR A 26 16.85 -25.10 7.21
C THR A 26 16.49 -26.46 7.79
N SER A 27 15.67 -27.25 7.08
CA SER A 27 15.27 -28.59 7.53
C SER A 27 16.42 -29.60 7.51
N GLY A 28 17.29 -29.56 6.50
CA GLY A 28 18.48 -30.43 6.42
C GLY A 28 19.49 -30.21 7.56
N ALA A 29 19.76 -28.95 7.91
CA ALA A 29 20.66 -28.62 9.03
C ALA A 29 20.08 -29.08 10.38
N ALA A 30 18.76 -28.90 10.59
CA ALA A 30 18.10 -29.35 11.82
C ALA A 30 18.09 -30.88 11.98
N TRP A 31 17.99 -31.62 10.87
CA TRP A 31 18.03 -33.08 10.87
C TRP A 31 19.42 -33.63 11.26
N LEU A 32 20.49 -33.02 10.74
CA LEU A 32 21.88 -33.39 11.08
C LEU A 32 22.16 -33.13 12.57
N GLU A 33 21.74 -31.99 13.11
CA GLU A 33 21.87 -31.68 14.54
C GLU A 33 21.15 -32.71 15.43
N ARG A 34 19.94 -33.15 15.04
CA ARG A 34 19.18 -34.18 15.77
C ARG A 34 19.84 -35.55 15.72
N LEU A 35 20.37 -35.95 14.56
CA LEU A 35 21.11 -37.21 14.42
C LEU A 35 22.36 -37.22 15.29
N LEU A 36 23.12 -36.13 15.29
CA LEU A 36 24.35 -36.03 16.08
C LEU A 36 24.04 -36.07 17.59
N ALA A 37 22.97 -35.42 18.03
CA ALA A 37 22.48 -35.52 19.41
C ALA A 37 22.05 -36.95 19.79
N LEU A 38 21.37 -37.68 18.89
CA LEU A 38 20.99 -39.08 19.11
C LEU A 38 22.20 -40.01 19.20
N VAL A 39 23.20 -39.81 18.34
CA VAL A 39 24.45 -40.59 18.37
C VAL A 39 25.22 -40.35 19.66
N LEU A 40 25.34 -39.09 20.10
CA LEU A 40 25.98 -38.75 21.38
C LEU A 40 25.22 -39.32 22.57
N TRP A 41 23.89 -39.30 22.54
CA TRP A 41 23.05 -39.90 23.58
C TRP A 41 23.22 -41.42 23.64
N GLY A 42 23.21 -42.10 22.49
CA GLY A 42 23.47 -43.54 22.41
C GLY A 42 24.87 -43.91 22.89
N ALA A 43 25.88 -43.11 22.56
CA ALA A 43 27.26 -43.30 23.04
C ALA A 43 27.37 -43.13 24.57
N ALA A 44 26.67 -42.14 25.13
CA ALA A 44 26.65 -41.90 26.58
C ALA A 44 26.03 -43.08 27.35
N ILE A 45 24.99 -43.71 26.78
CA ILE A 45 24.36 -44.90 27.37
C ILE A 45 25.32 -46.10 27.30
N GLY A 46 26.01 -46.30 26.18
CA GLY A 46 26.95 -47.43 25.99
C GLY A 46 28.19 -47.40 26.90
N LEU A 47 28.50 -46.26 27.50
CA LEU A 47 29.61 -46.07 28.44
C LEU A 47 29.19 -46.22 29.91
N GLY A 48 27.89 -46.36 30.19
CA GLY A 48 27.37 -46.51 31.56
C GLY A 48 27.67 -47.89 32.12
N THR A 49 28.17 -47.97 33.35
CA THR A 49 28.57 -49.25 33.97
C THR A 49 27.56 -49.78 34.99
N ASN A 50 26.57 -48.97 35.39
CA ASN A 50 25.69 -49.23 36.52
C ASN A 50 24.21 -48.97 36.17
N ASP A 51 23.27 -49.83 36.56
CA ASP A 51 21.84 -49.72 36.17
C ASP A 51 21.20 -48.35 36.52
N MET A 52 21.67 -47.72 37.61
CA MET A 52 21.19 -46.39 38.02
C MET A 52 21.75 -45.25 37.14
N GLU A 53 22.95 -45.42 36.57
CA GLU A 53 23.57 -44.47 35.63
C GLU A 53 22.89 -44.54 34.25
N TRP A 54 22.39 -45.72 33.86
CA TRP A 54 21.59 -45.91 32.65
C TRP A 54 20.26 -45.17 32.73
N ALA A 55 19.57 -45.26 33.88
CA ALA A 55 18.31 -44.55 34.08
C ALA A 55 18.49 -43.02 34.09
N ALA A 56 19.55 -42.54 34.75
CA ALA A 56 19.85 -41.11 34.82
C ALA A 56 20.27 -40.53 33.46
N SER A 57 21.13 -41.23 32.70
CA SER A 57 21.58 -40.79 31.37
C SER A 57 20.47 -40.88 30.32
N GLY A 58 19.60 -41.89 30.41
CA GLY A 58 18.39 -42.01 29.59
C GLY A 58 17.44 -40.83 29.77
N ALA A 59 17.10 -40.50 31.02
CA ALA A 59 16.21 -39.38 31.33
C ALA A 59 16.82 -38.02 30.93
N ALA A 60 18.10 -37.79 31.22
CA ALA A 60 18.77 -36.53 30.90
C ALA A 60 18.86 -36.29 29.38
N GLY A 61 19.19 -37.32 28.60
CA GLY A 61 19.26 -37.19 27.14
C GLY A 61 17.90 -36.99 26.48
N LEU A 62 16.86 -37.65 26.99
CA LEU A 62 15.49 -37.44 26.50
C LEU A 62 15.03 -36.01 26.77
N ILE A 63 15.30 -35.46 27.96
CA ILE A 63 15.01 -34.06 28.27
C ILE A 63 15.77 -33.12 27.34
N LEU A 64 17.07 -33.35 27.11
CA LEU A 64 17.88 -32.54 26.20
C LEU A 64 17.36 -32.56 24.76
N ILE A 65 16.94 -33.72 24.24
CA ILE A 65 16.36 -33.86 22.91
C ILE A 65 15.06 -33.07 22.79
N VAL A 66 14.17 -33.19 23.79
CA VAL A 66 12.90 -32.44 23.81
C VAL A 66 13.16 -30.93 23.85
N LEU A 67 14.10 -30.48 24.68
CA LEU A 67 14.48 -29.07 24.77
C LEU A 67 15.06 -28.54 23.46
N LEU A 68 15.88 -29.35 22.78
CA LEU A 68 16.45 -29.05 21.48
C LEU A 68 15.37 -28.93 20.40
N ILE A 69 14.39 -29.84 20.35
CA ILE A 69 13.26 -29.77 19.41
C ILE A 69 12.43 -28.51 19.64
N VAL A 70 12.10 -28.20 20.89
CA VAL A 70 11.33 -26.99 21.24
C VAL A 70 12.09 -25.72 20.87
N ALA A 71 13.39 -25.66 21.15
CA ALA A 71 14.24 -24.54 20.77
C ALA A 71 14.31 -24.38 19.25
N GLN A 72 14.55 -25.46 18.50
CA GLN A 72 14.61 -25.42 17.04
C GLN A 72 13.29 -24.95 16.42
N ASN A 73 12.15 -25.43 16.90
CA ASN A 73 10.83 -24.99 16.41
C ASN A 73 10.58 -23.51 16.73
N LYS A 74 10.96 -23.05 17.92
CA LYS A 74 10.78 -21.65 18.33
C LYS A 74 11.66 -20.69 17.55
N PHE A 75 12.87 -21.11 17.17
CA PHE A 75 13.81 -20.28 16.41
C PHE A 75 13.78 -20.52 14.89
N ALA A 76 12.88 -21.38 14.39
CA ALA A 76 12.76 -21.69 12.97
C ALA A 76 12.42 -20.45 12.13
N GLU A 77 11.49 -19.62 12.60
CA GLU A 77 11.09 -18.39 11.91
C GLU A 77 12.25 -17.39 11.80
N THR A 78 13.05 -17.25 12.86
CA THR A 78 14.22 -16.37 12.88
C THR A 78 15.34 -16.90 11.98
N ARG A 79 15.60 -18.22 12.00
CA ARG A 79 16.59 -18.87 11.12
C ARG A 79 16.20 -18.75 9.65
N TYR A 80 14.92 -18.92 9.34
CA TYR A 80 14.36 -18.74 8.00
C TYR A 80 14.61 -17.33 7.49
N ARG A 81 14.23 -16.30 8.26
CA ARG A 81 14.49 -14.90 7.88
C ARG A 81 15.97 -14.61 7.67
N HIS A 82 16.84 -15.13 8.54
CA HIS A 82 18.28 -14.92 8.43
C HIS A 82 18.88 -15.59 7.18
N GLN A 83 18.47 -16.82 6.87
CA GLN A 83 18.89 -17.50 5.64
C GLN A 83 18.36 -16.81 4.39
N LEU A 84 17.10 -16.36 4.41
CA LEU A 84 16.50 -15.59 3.33
C LEU A 84 17.32 -14.31 3.06
N THR A 85 17.63 -13.53 4.10
CA THR A 85 18.49 -12.34 3.97
C THR A 85 19.87 -12.68 3.41
N LYS A 86 20.45 -13.81 3.80
CA LYS A 86 21.77 -14.24 3.30
C LYS A 86 21.72 -14.65 1.82
N LEU A 87 20.63 -15.29 1.37
CA LEU A 87 20.40 -15.60 -0.03
C LEU A 87 20.22 -14.32 -0.86
N PHE A 88 19.39 -13.39 -0.38
CA PHE A 88 19.20 -12.09 -1.03
C PHE A 88 20.51 -11.30 -1.14
N LYS A 89 21.33 -11.25 -0.08
CA LYS A 89 22.65 -10.58 -0.12
C LYS A 89 23.65 -11.23 -1.05
N ARG A 90 23.55 -12.54 -1.29
CA ARG A 90 24.46 -13.26 -2.18
C ARG A 90 24.02 -13.16 -3.65
N GLY A 91 22.71 -12.99 -3.88
CA GLY A 91 22.11 -12.86 -5.21
C GLY A 91 21.70 -11.44 -5.58
N GLU A 92 22.16 -10.42 -4.84
CA GLU A 92 21.73 -9.02 -5.04
C GLU A 92 22.01 -8.54 -6.47
N ASP A 93 23.23 -8.78 -6.96
CA ASP A 93 23.63 -8.39 -8.32
C ASP A 93 22.76 -9.08 -9.39
N GLN A 94 22.48 -10.38 -9.22
CA GLN A 94 21.63 -11.15 -10.14
C GLN A 94 20.17 -10.69 -10.11
N LEU A 95 19.68 -10.23 -8.95
CA LEU A 95 18.33 -9.68 -8.82
C LEU A 95 18.23 -8.32 -9.50
N VAL A 96 19.22 -7.46 -9.30
CA VAL A 96 19.27 -6.15 -9.97
C VAL A 96 19.34 -6.32 -11.49
N GLU A 97 20.17 -7.24 -11.97
CA GLU A 97 20.27 -7.58 -13.39
C GLU A 97 18.94 -8.13 -13.94
N GLY A 98 18.31 -9.08 -13.26
CA GLY A 98 17.01 -9.63 -13.67
C GLY A 98 15.89 -8.58 -13.69
N LEU A 99 15.87 -7.67 -12.71
CA LEU A 99 14.92 -6.54 -12.67
C LEU A 99 15.19 -5.51 -13.78
N GLY A 100 16.44 -5.36 -14.20
CA GLY A 100 16.81 -4.54 -15.35
C GLY A 100 16.28 -5.13 -16.66
N ILE A 101 16.42 -6.44 -16.85
CA ILE A 101 15.88 -7.14 -18.02
C ILE A 101 14.35 -7.03 -18.06
N ASP A 102 13.68 -7.31 -16.93
CA ASP A 102 12.21 -7.19 -16.84
C ASP A 102 11.73 -5.74 -17.07
N HIS A 103 12.57 -4.74 -16.74
CA HIS A 103 12.30 -3.33 -17.04
C HIS A 103 12.46 -3.02 -18.53
N ASP A 104 13.56 -3.43 -19.15
CA ASP A 104 13.83 -3.20 -20.57
C ASP A 104 12.74 -3.86 -21.45
N GLU A 105 12.31 -5.07 -21.09
CA GLU A 105 11.23 -5.77 -21.76
C GLU A 105 9.90 -5.01 -21.67
N ALA A 106 9.57 -4.45 -20.50
CA ALA A 106 8.36 -3.64 -20.37
C ALA A 106 8.41 -2.39 -21.26
N ILE A 107 9.60 -1.82 -21.50
CA ILE A 107 9.80 -0.73 -22.45
C ILE A 107 9.64 -1.20 -23.90
N GLU A 108 10.09 -2.41 -24.25
CA GLU A 108 9.86 -3.00 -25.58
C GLU A 108 8.36 -3.21 -25.84
N VAL A 109 7.62 -3.82 -24.91
CA VAL A 109 6.16 -3.98 -25.00
C VAL A 109 5.44 -2.64 -25.15
N PHE A 110 5.93 -1.60 -24.47
CA PHE A 110 5.41 -0.25 -24.65
C PHE A 110 5.62 0.28 -26.09
N GLN A 111 6.79 0.03 -26.68
CA GLN A 111 7.09 0.42 -28.07
C GLN A 111 6.26 -0.35 -29.10
N GLU A 112 5.94 -1.62 -28.81
CA GLU A 112 5.06 -2.46 -29.65
C GLU A 112 3.59 -2.00 -29.61
N GLY A 113 3.20 -1.22 -28.59
CA GLY A 113 1.93 -0.53 -28.50
C GLY A 113 0.96 -1.08 -27.45
N ASP A 114 1.31 -2.15 -26.74
CA ASP A 114 0.50 -2.69 -25.64
C ASP A 114 0.78 -1.97 -24.32
N LYS A 115 0.27 -0.75 -24.24
CA LYS A 115 0.46 0.15 -23.09
C LYS A 115 -0.10 -0.41 -21.76
N PRO A 116 -1.29 -1.05 -21.72
CA PRO A 116 -1.78 -1.66 -20.49
C PRO A 116 -0.86 -2.76 -19.96
N LEU A 117 -0.38 -3.65 -20.84
CA LEU A 117 0.55 -4.72 -20.45
C LEU A 117 1.88 -4.14 -19.95
N ALA A 118 2.45 -3.18 -20.65
CA ALA A 118 3.68 -2.50 -20.22
C ALA A 118 3.54 -1.86 -18.83
N TYR A 119 2.39 -1.26 -18.53
CA TYR A 119 2.11 -0.74 -17.19
C TYR A 119 2.04 -1.83 -16.12
N GLU A 120 1.43 -2.99 -16.42
CA GLU A 120 1.38 -4.12 -15.49
C GLU A 120 2.78 -4.67 -15.19
N MET A 121 3.62 -4.83 -16.21
CA MET A 121 5.01 -5.28 -16.05
C MET A 121 5.82 -4.29 -15.20
N LEU A 122 5.79 -3.00 -15.52
CA LEU A 122 6.49 -1.98 -14.72
C LEU A 122 5.93 -1.88 -13.30
N ARG A 123 4.64 -2.12 -13.10
CA ARG A 123 4.02 -2.16 -11.77
C ARG A 123 4.62 -3.28 -10.94
N GLU A 124 4.81 -4.46 -11.50
CA GLU A 124 5.42 -5.60 -10.81
C GLU A 124 6.88 -5.33 -10.44
N VAL A 125 7.67 -4.79 -11.37
CA VAL A 125 9.02 -4.30 -11.08
C VAL A 125 8.99 -3.26 -9.96
N GLY A 126 8.01 -2.34 -9.99
CA GLY A 126 7.82 -1.27 -9.01
C GLY A 126 7.42 -1.72 -7.60
N MET A 127 6.92 -2.94 -7.46
CA MET A 127 6.66 -3.54 -6.14
C MET A 127 7.96 -3.87 -5.41
N LEU A 128 9.02 -4.19 -6.15
CA LEU A 128 10.33 -4.59 -5.63
C LEU A 128 11.33 -3.43 -5.64
N VAL A 129 11.35 -2.63 -6.71
CA VAL A 129 12.27 -1.51 -6.90
C VAL A 129 11.52 -0.19 -6.89
N ARG A 130 11.94 0.73 -6.02
CA ARG A 130 11.24 2.01 -5.82
C ARG A 130 12.14 3.20 -6.13
N THR A 131 12.51 3.36 -7.39
CA THR A 131 13.29 4.50 -7.89
C THR A 131 12.40 5.65 -8.38
N ASP A 132 12.91 6.88 -8.33
CA ASP A 132 12.20 8.06 -8.87
C ASP A 132 11.96 7.93 -10.38
N GLN A 133 12.91 7.35 -11.12
CA GLN A 133 12.82 7.14 -12.56
C GLN A 133 11.65 6.22 -12.93
N LEU A 134 11.56 5.04 -12.29
CA LEU A 134 10.49 4.07 -12.55
C LEU A 134 9.11 4.68 -12.26
N ARG A 135 8.99 5.49 -11.21
CA ARG A 135 7.74 6.20 -10.90
C ARG A 135 7.34 7.15 -12.04
N MET A 136 8.30 7.91 -12.57
CA MET A 136 8.03 8.84 -13.66
C MET A 136 7.62 8.12 -14.94
N GLU A 137 8.27 7.01 -15.28
CA GLU A 137 7.90 6.16 -16.42
C GLU A 137 6.48 5.60 -16.25
N GLN A 138 6.14 5.07 -15.07
CA GLN A 138 4.79 4.61 -14.76
C GLN A 138 3.74 5.73 -14.89
N ILE A 139 4.03 6.93 -14.40
CA ILE A 139 3.14 8.09 -14.50
C ILE A 139 2.91 8.48 -15.96
N LEU A 140 3.97 8.52 -16.76
CA LEU A 140 3.91 8.86 -18.19
C LEU A 140 3.10 7.84 -18.98
N LEU A 141 3.23 6.55 -18.66
CA LEU A 141 2.41 5.50 -19.25
C LEU A 141 0.93 5.66 -18.92
N LEU A 142 0.61 5.98 -17.67
CA LEU A 142 -0.76 6.18 -17.22
C LEU A 142 -1.46 7.37 -17.90
N GLN A 143 -0.72 8.37 -18.37
CA GLN A 143 -1.26 9.47 -19.19
C GLN A 143 -1.57 9.03 -20.62
N SER A 144 -0.93 7.98 -21.12
CA SER A 144 -0.97 7.59 -22.53
C SER A 144 -2.22 6.78 -22.95
N PHE A 145 -3.09 6.42 -21.99
CA PHE A 145 -4.31 5.66 -22.24
C PHE A 145 -5.47 6.07 -21.30
N ILE A 146 -6.69 5.67 -21.67
CA ILE A 146 -7.91 5.98 -20.90
C ILE A 146 -7.97 5.09 -19.65
N LEU A 147 -7.89 5.72 -18.49
CA LEU A 147 -7.98 5.04 -17.19
C LEU A 147 -9.37 4.43 -16.98
N ARG A 148 -9.41 3.13 -16.71
CA ARG A 148 -10.64 2.40 -16.40
C ARG A 148 -10.61 1.82 -14.98
N LYS A 149 -11.79 1.45 -14.46
CA LYS A 149 -11.93 0.96 -13.08
C LYS A 149 -11.38 -0.45 -12.88
N ASP A 150 -11.43 -1.27 -13.92
CA ASP A 150 -10.98 -2.65 -14.03
C ASP A 150 -9.45 -2.80 -13.98
N MET A 151 -8.70 -1.75 -14.28
CA MET A 151 -7.23 -1.79 -14.28
C MET A 151 -6.64 -1.73 -12.88
N ASP A 152 -5.51 -2.40 -12.62
CA ASP A 152 -4.80 -2.35 -11.34
C ASP A 152 -4.02 -1.05 -11.13
N LEU A 153 -4.78 0.01 -10.92
CA LEU A 153 -4.27 1.36 -10.65
C LEU A 153 -3.69 1.46 -9.25
N MET A 154 -2.56 2.17 -9.13
CA MET A 154 -1.90 2.48 -7.87
C MET A 154 -1.60 3.96 -7.79
N LEU A 155 -1.70 4.55 -6.58
CA LEU A 155 -1.33 5.95 -6.36
C LEU A 155 -0.28 6.12 -5.29
N GLU A 156 -0.44 5.48 -4.12
CA GLU A 156 0.47 5.68 -2.99
C GLU A 156 1.96 5.42 -3.30
N PRO A 157 2.35 4.40 -4.10
CA PRO A 157 3.75 4.17 -4.46
C PRO A 157 4.33 5.22 -5.43
N LEU A 158 3.46 5.86 -6.22
CA LEU A 158 3.81 6.88 -7.21
C LEU A 158 3.97 8.28 -6.62
N LEU A 159 3.47 8.49 -5.40
CA LEU A 159 3.59 9.79 -4.73
C LEU A 159 5.06 10.12 -4.46
N THR A 160 5.56 11.15 -5.14
CA THR A 160 6.88 11.73 -4.92
C THR A 160 6.80 12.93 -3.98
N HIS A 161 7.93 13.37 -3.44
CA HIS A 161 8.00 14.59 -2.62
C HIS A 161 8.08 15.87 -3.45
N ARG A 162 8.43 15.75 -4.73
CA ARG A 162 8.58 16.87 -5.65
C ARG A 162 7.29 17.04 -6.43
N PHE A 163 6.97 18.28 -6.76
CA PHE A 163 5.83 18.57 -7.62
C PHE A 163 6.09 17.99 -9.02
N SER A 164 5.16 17.15 -9.47
CA SER A 164 5.08 16.68 -10.85
C SER A 164 3.69 17.03 -11.41
N PRO A 165 3.60 17.78 -12.53
CA PRO A 165 2.32 18.08 -13.16
C PRO A 165 1.62 16.81 -13.64
N ASP A 166 2.38 15.85 -14.18
CA ASP A 166 1.87 14.58 -14.68
C ASP A 166 1.23 13.73 -13.58
N LEU A 167 1.86 13.69 -12.40
CA LEU A 167 1.30 13.03 -11.22
C LEU A 167 -0.02 13.68 -10.79
N VAL A 168 -0.11 15.02 -10.87
CA VAL A 168 -1.31 15.75 -10.46
C VAL A 168 -2.45 15.54 -11.44
N GLU A 169 -2.19 15.53 -12.75
CA GLU A 169 -3.19 15.16 -13.76
C GLU A 169 -3.68 13.74 -13.54
N TYR A 170 -2.76 12.80 -13.30
CA TYR A 170 -3.12 11.42 -12.95
C TYR A 170 -4.01 11.34 -11.70
N ILE A 171 -3.68 12.08 -10.63
CA ILE A 171 -4.52 12.18 -9.43
C ILE A 171 -5.93 12.70 -9.79
N GLY A 172 -6.00 13.70 -10.67
CA GLY A 172 -7.25 14.29 -11.15
C GLY A 172 -8.15 13.33 -11.91
N GLU A 173 -7.57 12.50 -12.78
CA GLU A 173 -8.30 11.44 -13.49
C GLU A 173 -8.67 10.29 -12.56
N LEU A 174 -7.77 9.89 -11.66
CA LEU A 174 -8.05 8.86 -10.66
C LEU A 174 -9.20 9.27 -9.74
N ALA A 175 -9.32 10.56 -9.42
CA ALA A 175 -10.44 11.11 -8.66
C ALA A 175 -11.80 10.97 -9.36
N LYS A 176 -11.84 10.79 -10.69
CA LYS A 176 -13.08 10.45 -11.40
C LYS A 176 -13.37 8.95 -11.32
N VAL A 177 -12.36 8.14 -11.61
CA VAL A 177 -12.50 6.70 -11.88
C VAL A 177 -12.50 5.89 -10.58
N ARG A 178 -11.50 6.07 -9.71
CA ARG A 178 -11.22 5.25 -8.52
C ARG A 178 -10.91 6.11 -7.28
N LYS A 179 -11.94 6.78 -6.75
CA LYS A 179 -11.85 7.67 -5.58
C LYS A 179 -11.34 6.99 -4.31
N ASP A 180 -11.43 5.67 -4.25
CA ASP A 180 -11.00 4.86 -3.13
C ASP A 180 -9.47 4.80 -2.94
N LEU A 181 -8.73 4.99 -4.04
CA LEU A 181 -7.27 5.09 -4.00
C LEU A 181 -6.77 6.45 -3.50
N ILE A 182 -7.64 7.47 -3.46
CA ILE A 182 -7.32 8.77 -2.87
C ILE A 182 -7.39 8.64 -1.35
N LYS A 183 -6.21 8.63 -0.73
CA LYS A 183 -6.02 8.41 0.70
C LYS A 183 -5.31 9.61 1.34
N GLU A 184 -5.04 9.47 2.64
CA GLU A 184 -4.38 10.47 3.48
C GLU A 184 -3.10 11.07 2.85
N LYS A 185 -2.23 10.21 2.30
CA LYS A 185 -0.98 10.67 1.65
C LYS A 185 -1.24 11.55 0.43
N THR A 186 -2.26 11.23 -0.36
CA THR A 186 -2.67 12.01 -1.52
C THR A 186 -3.18 13.39 -1.11
N PHE A 187 -4.04 13.47 -0.09
CA PHE A 187 -4.53 14.75 0.41
C PHE A 187 -3.38 15.63 0.90
N ARG A 188 -2.41 15.04 1.62
CA ARG A 188 -1.22 15.76 2.08
C ARG A 188 -0.38 16.28 0.91
N TYR A 189 -0.10 15.44 -0.09
CA TYR A 189 0.66 15.84 -1.28
C TYR A 189 -0.02 17.01 -2.00
N VAL A 190 -1.33 16.89 -2.26
CA VAL A 190 -2.11 17.92 -2.97
C VAL A 190 -2.16 19.24 -2.19
N LEU A 191 -2.25 19.19 -0.85
CA LEU A 191 -2.24 20.39 -0.02
C LEU A 191 -0.87 21.06 0.04
N VAL A 192 0.22 20.28 0.13
CA VAL A 192 1.58 20.82 0.10
C VAL A 192 1.87 21.55 -1.21
N HIS A 193 1.35 21.03 -2.32
CA HIS A 193 1.56 21.58 -3.66
C HIS A 193 0.37 22.41 -4.18
N GLU A 194 -0.58 22.81 -3.33
CA GLU A 194 -1.85 23.41 -3.75
C GLU A 194 -1.66 24.60 -4.70
N LEU A 195 -0.73 25.51 -4.36
CA LEU A 195 -0.45 26.68 -5.20
C LEU A 195 0.05 26.28 -6.58
N GLN A 196 0.97 25.31 -6.68
CA GLN A 196 1.50 24.85 -7.96
C GLN A 196 0.43 24.17 -8.79
N ILE A 197 -0.46 23.40 -8.15
CA ILE A 197 -1.61 22.78 -8.80
C ILE A 197 -2.54 23.86 -9.36
N LEU A 198 -2.83 24.93 -8.62
CA LEU A 198 -3.69 26.02 -9.09
C LEU A 198 -3.15 26.77 -10.31
N HIS A 199 -1.84 26.74 -10.57
CA HIS A 199 -1.25 27.32 -11.79
C HIS A 199 -1.42 26.44 -13.02
N MET A 200 -1.86 25.18 -12.86
CA MET A 200 -2.17 24.28 -13.98
C MET A 200 -3.52 24.62 -14.59
N GLU A 201 -3.67 24.39 -15.89
CA GLU A 201 -4.91 24.69 -16.64
C GLU A 201 -6.16 24.05 -16.01
N GLN A 202 -6.05 22.81 -15.52
CA GLN A 202 -7.15 22.09 -14.86
C GLN A 202 -7.01 22.02 -13.33
N GLY A 203 -6.09 22.77 -12.73
CA GLY A 203 -5.71 22.67 -11.33
C GLY A 203 -6.87 22.75 -10.35
N GLU A 204 -7.72 23.76 -10.52
CA GLU A 204 -8.89 23.98 -9.68
C GLU A 204 -9.91 22.83 -9.77
N GLN A 205 -10.11 22.27 -10.96
CA GLN A 205 -11.01 21.13 -11.16
C GLN A 205 -10.44 19.87 -10.51
N ILE A 206 -9.12 19.65 -10.61
CA ILE A 206 -8.43 18.54 -9.96
C ILE A 206 -8.61 18.64 -8.44
N LEU A 207 -8.36 19.82 -7.85
CA LEU A 207 -8.53 20.06 -6.42
C LEU A 207 -9.98 19.84 -5.96
N ALA A 208 -10.96 20.28 -6.74
CA ALA A 208 -12.37 20.02 -6.47
C ALA A 208 -12.72 18.53 -6.51
N ARG A 209 -12.16 17.77 -7.47
CA ARG A 209 -12.36 16.31 -7.55
C ARG A 209 -11.73 15.58 -6.37
N VAL A 210 -10.52 15.99 -5.95
CA VAL A 210 -9.82 15.46 -4.78
C VAL A 210 -10.62 15.77 -3.50
N ALA A 211 -11.12 16.99 -3.34
CA ALA A 211 -12.01 17.36 -2.25
C ALA A 211 -13.27 16.48 -2.24
N GLY A 212 -13.87 16.22 -3.41
CA GLY A 212 -15.02 15.32 -3.55
C GLY A 212 -14.72 13.86 -3.18
N ALA A 213 -13.47 13.40 -3.34
CA ALA A 213 -13.03 12.09 -2.87
C ALA A 213 -12.88 12.04 -1.34
N ALA A 214 -12.44 13.13 -0.71
CA ALA A 214 -12.35 13.23 0.76
C ALA A 214 -13.72 13.05 1.44
N VAL A 215 -14.79 13.56 0.84
CA VAL A 215 -16.17 13.42 1.32
C VAL A 215 -16.67 11.96 1.39
N ARG A 216 -15.92 10.99 0.85
CA ARG A 216 -16.26 9.56 1.00
C ARG A 216 -16.31 9.12 2.47
N MET A 217 -15.41 9.64 3.32
CA MET A 217 -15.24 9.20 4.71
C MET A 217 -15.27 10.38 5.68
N LYS A 218 -16.06 10.25 6.77
CA LYS A 218 -16.15 11.27 7.84
C LYS A 218 -14.78 11.64 8.42
N ARG A 219 -13.87 10.66 8.57
CA ARG A 219 -12.49 10.90 9.04
C ARG A 219 -11.74 11.92 8.19
N TYR A 220 -11.85 11.87 6.86
CA TYR A 220 -11.13 12.79 5.97
C TYR A 220 -11.74 14.19 6.00
N VAL A 221 -13.06 14.31 6.12
CA VAL A 221 -13.75 15.60 6.34
C VAL A 221 -13.22 16.31 7.58
N ILE A 222 -12.95 15.54 8.64
CA ILE A 222 -12.41 16.05 9.90
C ILE A 222 -10.93 16.44 9.79
N MET A 223 -10.12 15.60 9.12
CA MET A 223 -8.66 15.82 9.03
C MET A 223 -8.28 16.91 8.03
N TYR A 224 -9.10 17.14 7.01
CA TYR A 224 -8.80 18.06 5.91
C TYR A 224 -9.91 19.12 5.73
N PRO A 225 -10.24 19.90 6.78
CA PRO A 225 -11.30 20.89 6.71
C PRO A 225 -10.98 21.99 5.70
N HIS A 226 -9.73 22.46 5.63
CA HIS A 226 -9.30 23.52 4.70
C HIS A 226 -9.54 23.18 3.23
N LEU A 227 -9.33 21.92 2.85
CA LEU A 227 -9.62 21.44 1.49
C LEU A 227 -11.10 21.60 1.16
N LEU A 228 -11.98 21.29 2.12
CA LEU A 228 -13.42 21.40 1.92
C LEU A 228 -13.89 22.86 1.95
N VAL A 229 -13.34 23.70 2.82
CA VAL A 229 -13.66 25.15 2.83
C VAL A 229 -13.38 25.79 1.46
N ARG A 230 -12.25 25.46 0.83
CA ARG A 230 -11.89 26.07 -0.47
C ARG A 230 -12.69 25.53 -1.65
N TYR A 231 -13.02 24.24 -1.63
CA TYR A 231 -13.55 23.56 -2.82
C TYR A 231 -14.97 23.01 -2.66
N ALA A 232 -15.64 23.18 -1.51
CA ALA A 232 -17.03 22.74 -1.30
C ALA A 232 -17.99 23.30 -2.36
N SER A 233 -17.79 24.58 -2.71
CA SER A 233 -18.55 25.27 -3.73
C SER A 233 -18.31 24.72 -5.16
N LYS A 234 -17.34 23.84 -5.38
CA LYS A 234 -17.07 23.24 -6.70
C LYS A 234 -17.41 21.74 -6.75
N LEU A 235 -17.96 21.21 -5.67
CA LEU A 235 -18.34 19.81 -5.61
C LEU A 235 -19.57 19.53 -6.49
N PRO A 236 -19.61 18.38 -7.18
CA PRO A 236 -20.84 17.90 -7.82
C PRO A 236 -21.97 17.72 -6.79
N LYS A 237 -23.23 17.88 -7.23
CA LYS A 237 -24.44 17.81 -6.37
C LYS A 237 -24.40 16.61 -5.42
N ASP A 238 -24.18 15.39 -5.93
CA ASP A 238 -24.17 14.16 -5.11
C ASP A 238 -23.10 14.18 -4.01
N ARG A 239 -21.94 14.78 -4.31
CA ARG A 239 -20.82 14.85 -3.35
C ARG A 239 -21.07 15.92 -2.32
N PHE A 240 -21.62 17.05 -2.74
CA PHE A 240 -22.06 18.08 -1.81
C PHE A 240 -23.17 17.56 -0.88
N LEU A 241 -24.17 16.85 -1.42
CA LEU A 241 -25.22 16.19 -0.62
C LEU A 241 -24.64 15.21 0.41
N ARG A 242 -23.66 14.40 0.01
CA ARG A 242 -22.96 13.51 0.94
C ARG A 242 -22.22 14.27 2.03
N LEU A 243 -21.58 15.40 1.71
CA LEU A 243 -20.93 16.25 2.71
C LEU A 243 -21.96 16.76 3.72
N CYS A 244 -23.12 17.23 3.25
CA CYS A 244 -24.23 17.63 4.11
C CYS A 244 -24.69 16.49 5.02
N MET A 245 -24.84 15.26 4.50
CA MET A 245 -25.20 14.08 5.29
C MET A 245 -24.18 13.79 6.40
N ILE A 246 -22.88 13.90 6.10
CA ILE A 246 -21.81 13.70 7.09
C ILE A 246 -21.90 14.74 8.20
N LEU A 247 -22.10 16.01 7.86
CA LEU A 247 -22.25 17.08 8.86
C LEU A 247 -23.52 16.87 9.70
N ASN A 248 -24.62 16.47 9.07
CA ASN A 248 -25.91 16.22 9.75
C ASN A 248 -25.89 14.98 10.65
N SER A 249 -25.00 14.01 10.39
CA SER A 249 -24.85 12.80 11.21
C SER A 249 -24.33 13.08 12.63
N ASP A 250 -23.77 14.28 12.87
CA ASP A 250 -23.16 14.66 14.15
C ASP A 250 -23.43 16.14 14.40
N ARG A 251 -24.69 16.43 14.76
CA ARG A 251 -25.19 17.80 14.94
C ARG A 251 -24.57 18.51 16.14
N THR A 252 -24.10 17.75 17.13
CA THR A 252 -23.48 18.29 18.35
C THR A 252 -22.04 18.74 18.13
N ARG A 253 -21.40 18.27 17.06
CA ARG A 253 -20.02 18.64 16.74
C ARG A 253 -19.96 20.05 16.18
N ASN A 254 -19.00 20.83 16.68
CA ASN A 254 -18.61 22.07 16.02
C ASN A 254 -17.80 21.75 14.74
N TRP A 255 -18.40 22.00 13.58
CA TRP A 255 -17.78 21.80 12.27
C TRP A 255 -16.93 23.00 11.80
N GLY A 256 -16.87 24.07 12.60
CA GLY A 256 -16.05 25.26 12.35
C GLY A 256 -16.32 25.88 10.98
N GLU A 257 -15.25 26.34 10.32
CA GLU A 257 -15.29 26.97 8.99
C GLU A 257 -15.94 26.09 7.91
N VAL A 258 -15.80 24.77 8.00
CA VAL A 258 -16.43 23.85 7.03
C VAL A 258 -17.95 23.93 7.13
N GLY A 259 -18.49 24.01 8.36
CA GLY A 259 -19.93 24.17 8.58
C GLY A 259 -20.46 25.48 7.99
N ILE A 260 -19.70 26.57 8.18
CA ILE A 260 -20.02 27.91 7.66
C ILE A 260 -20.04 27.92 6.13
N GLU A 261 -18.99 27.39 5.51
CA GLU A 261 -18.88 27.35 4.05
C GLU A 261 -19.98 26.47 3.45
N VAL A 262 -20.20 25.27 3.99
CA VAL A 262 -21.24 24.36 3.50
C VAL A 262 -22.63 25.00 3.65
N TYR A 263 -22.90 25.69 4.76
CA TYR A 263 -24.16 26.40 4.93
C TYR A 263 -24.33 27.53 3.90
N THR A 264 -23.26 28.26 3.61
CA THR A 264 -23.24 29.34 2.61
C THR A 264 -23.52 28.79 1.21
N VAL A 265 -22.83 27.73 0.81
CA VAL A 265 -23.03 27.06 -0.49
C VAL A 265 -24.44 26.46 -0.60
N PHE A 266 -24.93 25.82 0.48
CA PHE A 266 -26.28 25.28 0.54
C PHE A 266 -27.33 26.37 0.31
N ASN A 267 -27.24 27.48 1.04
CA ASN A 267 -28.18 28.59 0.90
C ASN A 267 -28.13 29.24 -0.49
N ALA A 268 -26.94 29.36 -1.07
CA ALA A 268 -26.75 29.99 -2.36
C ALA A 268 -27.29 29.16 -3.53
N ARG A 269 -27.23 27.81 -3.44
CA ARG A 269 -27.51 26.94 -4.61
C ARG A 269 -28.59 25.89 -4.42
N TYR A 270 -28.75 25.37 -3.21
CA TYR A 270 -29.51 24.13 -2.96
C TYR A 270 -30.67 24.32 -1.97
N LYS A 271 -30.91 25.54 -1.48
CA LYS A 271 -31.96 25.85 -0.51
C LYS A 271 -33.35 25.33 -0.91
N HIS A 272 -33.66 25.38 -2.20
CA HIS A 272 -34.95 24.96 -2.76
C HIS A 272 -34.92 23.55 -3.37
N ASP A 273 -33.82 22.82 -3.22
CA ASP A 273 -33.65 21.49 -3.80
C ASP A 273 -34.24 20.40 -2.87
N PRO A 274 -35.16 19.56 -3.35
CA PRO A 274 -35.87 18.58 -2.53
C PRO A 274 -34.95 17.54 -1.88
N ASP A 275 -33.86 17.16 -2.56
CA ASP A 275 -32.91 16.16 -2.04
C ASP A 275 -32.28 16.65 -0.74
N PHE A 276 -32.04 17.96 -0.62
CA PHE A 276 -31.45 18.56 0.57
C PHE A 276 -32.49 18.93 1.63
N GLN A 277 -33.74 19.17 1.25
CA GLN A 277 -34.83 19.40 2.21
C GLN A 277 -35.12 18.15 3.05
N SER A 278 -34.96 16.96 2.46
CA SER A 278 -35.10 15.68 3.17
C SER A 278 -34.17 15.53 4.38
N LEU A 279 -33.07 16.29 4.44
CA LEU A 279 -32.12 16.29 5.55
C LEU A 279 -32.60 17.10 6.78
N GLY A 280 -33.79 17.71 6.70
CA GLY A 280 -34.40 18.50 7.79
C GLY A 280 -33.94 19.96 7.83
N GLY A 281 -33.35 20.45 6.74
CA GLY A 281 -32.74 21.78 6.65
C GLY A 281 -31.38 21.85 7.37
N MET A 282 -30.44 22.61 6.82
CA MET A 282 -29.07 22.77 7.36
C MET A 282 -28.98 23.83 8.47
N THR A 283 -30.07 24.06 9.21
CA THR A 283 -30.20 25.16 10.18
C THR A 283 -29.27 25.02 11.37
N PHE A 284 -28.89 23.81 11.78
CA PHE A 284 -27.93 23.59 12.86
C PHE A 284 -26.52 24.13 12.55
N LEU A 285 -26.16 24.25 11.27
CA LEU A 285 -24.89 24.88 10.87
C LEU A 285 -24.94 26.40 10.96
N ALA A 286 -26.12 27.03 11.00
CA ALA A 286 -26.26 28.46 11.25
C ALA A 286 -25.89 28.86 12.68
N ASP A 287 -25.74 27.91 13.62
CA ASP A 287 -25.21 28.20 14.95
C ASP A 287 -23.68 28.20 14.96
N SER A 288 -23.03 27.41 14.10
CA SER A 288 -21.58 27.45 13.93
C SER A 288 -21.06 28.78 13.36
N THR A 289 -21.86 29.49 12.56
CA THR A 289 -21.52 30.85 12.07
C THR A 289 -21.54 31.91 13.17
N ARG A 290 -22.27 31.71 14.27
CA ARG A 290 -22.32 32.66 15.39
C ARG A 290 -21.08 32.61 16.29
N TYR A 291 -20.42 31.46 16.39
CA TYR A 291 -19.24 31.29 17.25
C TYR A 291 -17.91 31.69 16.61
N SER A 292 -17.82 31.79 15.27
CA SER A 292 -16.58 32.15 14.57
C SER A 292 -16.33 33.66 14.43
N ARG A 293 -17.25 34.51 14.92
CA ARG A 293 -17.11 35.99 14.87
C ARG A 293 -16.53 36.59 16.16
N TYR A 294 -16.00 35.76 17.05
CA TYR A 294 -15.32 36.18 18.28
C TYR A 294 -13.92 35.59 18.32
#